data_AF-A0AAP7IRE5-F1
#
_entry.id   AF-A0AAP7IRE5-F1
#
_cell.length_a   1.000
_cell.length_b   1.000
_cell.length_c   1.000
_cell.angle_alpha   90.00
_cell.angle_beta   90.00
_cell.angle_gamma   90.00
#
_symmetry.space_group_name_H-M   'P 1'
#
loop_
_entity.id
_entity.type
_entity.pdbx_description
1 polymer ?
#
loop_
_entity_poly.entity_id
_entity_poly.type
_entity_poly.pdbx_seq_one_letter_code
_entity_poly.pdbx_strand_id
1 'polypeptide(L)'
;MKLYIKSDFTKKIDFTTRELVWKMWFKERNGKKISFSNVGDDAMLQDDFYFGVRLHKWSSVDERWDKAPFIIPSNPWLSLEYESITLEFEKTFITEWRERGDYLRIATSHIDVLTVDKRALYIMAVEVASAIGGNISEDDKETWLDVETFKELHKDVLSLTYDEAVEISLEELKTMVPVRDPLWEEEERLREEYIQIHGERVYDEEEDE
;
A
#
# COMPACT_ATOMS: atom_id res chain seq x y z
N MET A 1 1.32 -7.67 3.54
CA MET A 1 1.19 -8.24 2.16
C MET A 1 2.05 -7.44 1.18
N LYS A 2 2.61 -8.06 0.14
CA LYS A 2 3.43 -7.40 -0.91
C LYS A 2 2.92 -7.80 -2.31
N LEU A 3 2.90 -6.84 -3.24
CA LEU A 3 2.70 -7.06 -4.67
C LEU A 3 3.86 -6.42 -5.43
N TYR A 4 4.20 -6.99 -6.58
CA TYR A 4 5.24 -6.47 -7.44
C TYR A 4 4.71 -6.14 -8.83
N ILE A 5 5.24 -5.09 -9.43
CA ILE A 5 4.93 -4.68 -10.81
C ILE A 5 6.23 -4.67 -11.61
N LYS A 6 6.21 -5.35 -12.75
CA LYS A 6 7.27 -5.36 -13.74
C LYS A 6 6.83 -4.55 -14.96
N SER A 7 7.63 -3.57 -15.36
CA SER A 7 7.43 -2.77 -16.56
C SER A 7 8.81 -2.39 -17.15
N ASP A 8 8.81 -1.77 -18.34
CA ASP A 8 9.98 -1.09 -18.89
C ASP A 8 10.18 0.31 -18.28
N PHE A 9 9.23 0.79 -17.48
CA PHE A 9 9.23 2.08 -16.79
C PHE A 9 9.47 3.29 -17.69
N THR A 10 9.13 3.17 -18.99
CA THR A 10 9.25 4.28 -19.96
C THR A 10 8.04 5.21 -19.96
N LYS A 11 6.90 4.73 -19.44
CA LYS A 11 5.64 5.47 -19.31
C LYS A 11 5.53 6.09 -17.93
N LYS A 12 5.01 7.32 -17.87
CA LYS A 12 4.65 7.99 -16.61
C LYS A 12 3.21 7.67 -16.21
N ILE A 13 2.93 7.77 -14.91
CA ILE A 13 1.57 7.79 -14.42
C ILE A 13 0.93 9.14 -14.80
N ASP A 14 -0.34 9.13 -15.19
CA ASP A 14 -1.07 10.32 -15.68
C ASP A 14 -2.12 10.84 -14.69
N PHE A 15 -2.36 10.11 -13.60
CA PHE A 15 -3.26 10.50 -12.52
C PHE A 15 -2.50 11.10 -11.34
N THR A 16 -3.21 11.90 -10.55
CA THR A 16 -2.72 12.49 -9.30
C THR A 16 -2.80 11.48 -8.15
N THR A 17 -2.04 11.75 -7.08
CA THR A 17 -2.14 11.05 -5.79
C THR A 17 -3.58 11.00 -5.29
N ARG A 18 -4.32 12.12 -5.42
CA ARG A 18 -5.72 12.24 -5.01
C ARG A 18 -6.64 11.34 -5.81
N GLU A 19 -6.48 11.28 -7.13
CA GLU A 19 -7.29 10.43 -8.01
C GLU A 19 -7.04 8.94 -7.72
N LEU A 20 -5.79 8.56 -7.46
CA LEU A 20 -5.46 7.19 -7.05
C LEU A 20 -6.19 6.80 -5.76
N VAL A 21 -6.13 7.65 -4.73
CA VAL A 21 -6.82 7.43 -3.44
C VAL A 21 -8.34 7.32 -3.63
N TRP A 22 -8.93 8.15 -4.50
CA TRP A 22 -10.37 8.07 -4.78
C TRP A 22 -10.78 6.74 -5.40
N LYS A 23 -9.94 6.17 -6.27
CA LYS A 23 -10.18 4.85 -6.86
C LYS A 23 -10.02 3.76 -5.81
N MET A 24 -8.97 3.82 -4.98
CA MET A 24 -8.68 2.83 -3.94
C MET A 24 -9.80 2.71 -2.91
N TRP A 25 -10.29 3.84 -2.39
CA TRP A 25 -11.31 3.85 -1.34
C TRP A 25 -12.61 4.48 -1.82
N PHE A 26 -12.67 5.80 -1.86
CA PHE A 26 -13.82 6.55 -2.37
C PHE A 26 -13.49 8.06 -2.48
N LYS A 27 -14.30 8.80 -3.24
CA LYS A 27 -14.21 10.27 -3.32
C LYS A 27 -14.97 10.98 -2.20
N GLU A 28 -16.23 10.58 -2.01
CA GLU A 28 -17.15 11.15 -1.03
C GLU A 28 -18.09 10.06 -0.50
N ARG A 29 -18.33 10.07 0.81
CA ARG A 29 -19.26 9.16 1.50
C ARG A 29 -20.10 9.96 2.48
N ASN A 30 -21.42 9.79 2.46
CA ASN A 30 -22.36 10.49 3.35
C ASN A 30 -22.15 12.03 3.38
N GLY A 31 -21.85 12.64 2.22
CA GLY A 31 -21.62 14.09 2.11
C GLY A 31 -20.23 14.56 2.59
N LYS A 32 -19.33 13.63 2.96
CA LYS A 32 -17.98 13.92 3.45
C LYS A 32 -16.94 13.40 2.47
N LYS A 33 -16.00 14.27 2.09
CA LYS A 33 -14.84 13.90 1.27
C LYS A 33 -13.88 13.03 2.09
N ILE A 34 -13.20 12.12 1.41
CA ILE A 34 -12.14 11.32 2.05
C ILE A 34 -11.01 12.23 2.57
N SER A 35 -10.52 11.90 3.77
CA SER A 35 -9.34 12.48 4.39
C SER A 35 -8.29 11.39 4.57
N PHE A 36 -7.04 11.68 4.24
CA PHE A 36 -5.92 10.76 4.34
C PHE A 36 -4.62 11.56 4.55
N SER A 37 -3.58 10.88 5.00
CA SER A 37 -2.21 11.42 5.03
C SER A 37 -1.38 10.73 3.97
N ASN A 38 -0.44 11.43 3.37
CA ASN A 38 0.46 10.84 2.37
C ASN A 38 1.87 11.41 2.46
N VAL A 39 2.80 10.63 1.92
CA VAL A 39 4.17 11.02 1.59
C VAL A 39 4.33 10.83 0.09
N GLY A 40 5.05 11.74 -0.56
CA GLY A 40 5.07 11.83 -2.01
C GLY A 40 3.94 12.71 -2.54
N ASP A 41 4.28 13.61 -3.46
CA ASP A 41 3.33 14.45 -4.18
C ASP A 41 3.03 13.86 -5.58
N ASP A 42 2.28 14.59 -6.40
CA ASP A 42 1.93 14.15 -7.74
C ASP A 42 3.19 13.95 -8.62
N ALA A 43 4.22 14.78 -8.46
CA ALA A 43 5.46 14.64 -9.22
C ALA A 43 6.20 13.35 -8.80
N MET A 44 6.34 13.09 -7.50
CA MET A 44 6.98 11.88 -7.00
C MET A 44 6.24 10.61 -7.43
N LEU A 45 4.90 10.62 -7.47
CA LEU A 45 4.12 9.51 -8.00
C LEU A 45 4.36 9.33 -9.51
N GLN A 46 4.32 10.41 -10.28
CA GLN A 46 4.33 10.37 -11.74
C GLN A 46 5.72 10.12 -12.34
N ASP A 47 6.76 10.67 -11.71
CA ASP A 47 8.13 10.65 -12.21
C ASP A 47 9.00 9.59 -11.52
N ASP A 48 8.79 9.36 -10.22
CA ASP A 48 9.62 8.45 -9.41
C ASP A 48 8.91 7.16 -8.99
N PHE A 49 7.62 7.01 -9.31
CA PHE A 49 6.78 5.91 -8.86
C PHE A 49 6.78 5.74 -7.34
N TYR A 50 6.81 6.86 -6.62
CA TYR A 50 6.84 6.88 -5.17
C TYR A 50 5.57 7.50 -4.59
N PHE A 51 4.88 6.75 -3.74
CA PHE A 51 3.72 7.23 -3.02
C PHE A 51 3.44 6.40 -1.78
N GLY A 52 3.46 7.02 -0.60
CA GLY A 52 2.98 6.42 0.64
C GLY A 52 1.66 7.04 1.04
N VAL A 53 0.65 6.25 1.35
CA VAL A 53 -0.65 6.74 1.80
C VAL A 53 -1.12 6.03 3.05
N ARG A 54 -1.67 6.79 3.99
CA ARG A 54 -2.29 6.31 5.21
C ARG A 54 -3.75 6.75 5.28
N LEU A 55 -4.65 5.77 5.40
CA LEU A 55 -6.05 6.00 5.72
C LEU A 55 -6.32 5.72 7.20
N HIS A 56 -6.95 6.66 7.89
CA HIS A 56 -7.37 6.49 9.28
C HIS A 56 -8.84 6.06 9.32
N LYS A 57 -9.08 4.74 9.22
CA LYS A 57 -10.40 4.16 8.97
C LYS A 57 -11.41 4.48 10.07
N TRP A 58 -11.01 4.32 11.33
CA TRP A 58 -11.98 4.22 12.42
C TRP A 58 -12.65 5.55 12.75
N SER A 59 -11.88 6.60 13.02
CA SER A 59 -12.43 7.86 13.54
C SER A 59 -12.65 8.94 12.49
N SER A 60 -12.15 8.79 11.25
CA SER A 60 -12.18 9.87 10.26
C SER A 60 -12.95 9.57 8.97
N VAL A 61 -13.29 8.31 8.71
CA VAL A 61 -13.75 7.85 7.38
C VAL A 61 -15.09 7.11 7.45
N ASP A 62 -15.30 6.25 8.45
CA ASP A 62 -16.52 5.43 8.54
C ASP A 62 -16.88 5.04 9.98
N GLU A 63 -18.04 5.54 10.45
CA GLU A 63 -18.52 5.37 11.81
C GLU A 63 -18.86 3.93 12.22
N ARG A 64 -18.89 2.98 11.28
CA ARG A 64 -19.13 1.56 11.58
C ARG A 64 -17.96 0.94 12.34
N TRP A 65 -16.74 1.38 12.07
CA TRP A 65 -15.54 0.90 12.75
C TRP A 65 -15.55 1.24 14.25
N ASP A 66 -16.00 2.44 14.62
CA ASP A 66 -16.12 2.88 16.02
C ASP A 66 -17.11 2.04 16.85
N LYS A 67 -18.01 1.33 16.17
CA LYS A 67 -19.03 0.46 16.80
C LYS A 67 -18.62 -1.00 16.82
N ALA A 68 -17.43 -1.33 16.30
CA ALA A 68 -17.01 -2.70 16.18
C ALA A 68 -16.72 -3.30 17.59
N PRO A 69 -17.23 -4.50 17.91
CA PRO A 69 -17.35 -5.01 19.28
C PRO A 69 -16.02 -5.39 19.96
N PHE A 70 -14.88 -5.24 19.30
CA PHE A 70 -13.55 -5.65 19.78
C PHE A 70 -12.66 -4.46 20.19
N ILE A 71 -13.18 -3.22 20.23
CA ILE A 71 -12.48 -2.07 20.84
C ILE A 71 -12.47 -2.25 22.37
N ILE A 72 -11.49 -2.99 22.88
CA ILE A 72 -11.23 -3.20 24.31
C ILE A 72 -9.85 -2.58 24.65
N PRO A 73 -9.63 -1.99 25.84
CA PRO A 73 -8.29 -1.55 26.24
C PRO A 73 -7.31 -2.74 26.15
N SER A 74 -6.16 -2.57 25.48
CA SER A 74 -5.21 -3.61 25.03
C SER A 74 -5.57 -4.39 23.75
N ASN A 75 -6.42 -3.82 22.89
CA ASN A 75 -6.81 -4.43 21.62
C ASN A 75 -5.61 -4.61 20.67
N PRO A 76 -5.24 -5.84 20.28
CA PRO A 76 -4.17 -6.07 19.31
C PRO A 76 -4.52 -5.56 17.89
N TRP A 77 -5.78 -5.21 17.64
CA TRP A 77 -6.27 -4.67 16.36
C TRP A 77 -6.13 -3.15 16.22
N LEU A 78 -5.56 -2.44 17.20
CA LEU A 78 -5.32 -0.99 17.07
C LEU A 78 -4.45 -0.65 15.86
N SER A 79 -3.59 -1.56 15.39
CA SER A 79 -2.86 -1.36 14.15
C SER A 79 -3.76 -1.30 12.92
N LEU A 80 -4.91 -1.97 12.91
CA LEU A 80 -5.90 -1.99 11.81
C LEU A 80 -6.82 -0.76 11.81
N GLU A 81 -6.69 0.13 12.80
CA GLU A 81 -7.30 1.47 12.76
C GLU A 81 -6.79 2.28 11.57
N TYR A 82 -5.52 2.05 11.22
CA TYR A 82 -4.87 2.65 10.08
C TYR A 82 -4.67 1.61 8.99
N GLU A 83 -4.69 2.06 7.75
CA GLU A 83 -4.13 1.33 6.64
C GLU A 83 -3.02 2.16 6.04
N SER A 84 -1.82 1.60 5.91
CA SER A 84 -0.67 2.28 5.30
C SER A 84 -0.19 1.46 4.11
N ILE A 85 -0.34 2.01 2.90
CA ILE A 85 0.08 1.39 1.65
C ILE A 85 1.19 2.24 1.03
N THR A 86 2.30 1.60 0.66
CA THR A 86 3.45 2.24 0.02
C THR A 86 3.68 1.66 -1.36
N LEU A 87 3.82 2.54 -2.34
CA LEU A 87 4.32 2.30 -3.69
C LEU A 87 5.74 2.83 -3.78
N GLU A 88 6.71 1.98 -4.06
CA GLU A 88 8.11 2.37 -4.27
C GLU A 88 8.89 1.24 -4.96
N PHE A 89 10.07 1.52 -5.52
CA PHE A 89 10.92 0.42 -5.99
C PHE A 89 11.45 -0.40 -4.81
N GLU A 90 11.56 -1.71 -5.00
CA GLU A 90 11.74 -2.68 -3.91
C GLU A 90 13.01 -2.52 -3.05
N LYS A 91 14.08 -1.92 -3.59
CA LYS A 91 15.33 -1.69 -2.86
C LYS A 91 15.43 -0.28 -2.27
N THR A 92 14.50 0.60 -2.62
CA THR A 92 14.58 2.01 -2.26
C THR A 92 14.67 2.22 -0.75
N PHE A 93 13.80 1.56 0.02
CA PHE A 93 13.83 1.65 1.48
C PHE A 93 15.12 1.09 2.08
N ILE A 94 15.52 -0.10 1.65
CA ILE A 94 16.67 -0.86 2.17
C ILE A 94 17.99 -0.12 1.93
N THR A 95 18.13 0.50 0.76
CA THR A 95 19.39 1.13 0.31
C THR A 95 19.41 2.64 0.52
N GLU A 96 18.40 3.18 1.21
CA GLU A 96 18.17 4.61 1.35
C GLU A 96 18.23 5.31 -0.01
N TRP A 97 17.53 4.82 -1.03
CA TRP A 97 17.48 5.39 -2.38
C TRP A 97 18.79 5.34 -3.19
N ARG A 98 19.83 4.61 -2.76
CA ARG A 98 21.04 4.40 -3.58
C ARG A 98 20.78 3.43 -4.74
N GLU A 99 19.90 2.47 -4.53
CA GLU A 99 19.43 1.53 -5.54
C GLU A 99 17.90 1.50 -5.55
N ARG A 100 17.31 1.53 -6.75
CA ARG A 100 15.85 1.39 -6.90
C ARG A 100 15.43 -0.08 -6.88
N GLY A 101 16.11 -0.94 -7.64
CA GLY A 101 15.70 -2.33 -7.89
C GLY A 101 15.01 -2.46 -9.24
N ASP A 102 14.68 -3.70 -9.63
CA ASP A 102 14.15 -3.99 -10.97
C ASP A 102 12.61 -3.97 -11.03
N TYR A 103 11.97 -3.99 -9.86
CA TYR A 103 10.52 -4.09 -9.72
C TYR A 103 9.98 -2.99 -8.83
N LEU A 104 8.79 -2.52 -9.18
CA LEU A 104 8.00 -1.66 -8.33
C LEU A 104 7.27 -2.54 -7.30
N ARG A 105 7.21 -2.10 -6.06
CA ARG A 105 6.63 -2.80 -4.92
C ARG A 105 5.46 -2.01 -4.38
N ILE A 106 4.34 -2.70 -4.14
CA ILE A 106 3.22 -2.21 -3.35
C ILE A 106 3.17 -3.03 -2.08
N ALA A 107 3.30 -2.39 -0.93
CA ALA A 107 3.31 -3.08 0.37
C ALA A 107 2.37 -2.41 1.35
N THR A 108 1.81 -3.21 2.25
CA THR A 108 1.05 -2.76 3.43
C THR A 108 1.73 -3.22 4.71
N SER A 109 1.49 -2.46 5.78
CA SER A 109 1.99 -2.70 7.15
C SER A 109 1.36 -3.90 7.88
N HIS A 110 0.44 -4.64 7.24
CA HIS A 110 -0.25 -5.77 7.86
C HIS A 110 -0.01 -7.09 7.13
N ILE A 111 0.23 -8.16 7.90
CA ILE A 111 0.25 -9.54 7.37
C ILE A 111 -1.14 -9.92 6.89
N ASP A 112 -2.08 -9.93 7.84
CA ASP A 112 -3.48 -10.26 7.58
C ASP A 112 -4.20 -8.98 7.22
N VAL A 113 -4.50 -8.86 5.93
CA VAL A 113 -5.10 -7.67 5.34
C VAL A 113 -6.60 -7.86 5.28
N LEU A 114 -7.36 -6.91 5.85
CA LEU A 114 -8.81 -6.92 5.75
C LEU A 114 -9.26 -6.77 4.30
N THR A 115 -10.43 -7.28 3.97
CA THR A 115 -10.98 -7.19 2.61
C THR A 115 -11.00 -5.75 2.06
N VAL A 116 -11.32 -4.75 2.89
CA VAL A 116 -11.29 -3.33 2.50
C VAL A 116 -9.89 -2.83 2.10
N ASP A 117 -8.86 -3.29 2.80
CA ASP A 117 -7.48 -2.88 2.58
C ASP A 117 -6.87 -3.66 1.40
N LYS A 118 -7.19 -4.96 1.31
CA LYS A 118 -6.79 -5.84 0.20
C LYS A 118 -7.35 -5.31 -1.12
N ARG A 119 -8.62 -4.89 -1.11
CA ARG A 119 -9.25 -4.22 -2.26
C ARG A 119 -8.50 -2.95 -2.66
N ALA A 120 -8.15 -2.09 -1.71
CA ALA A 120 -7.39 -0.86 -1.98
C ALA A 120 -6.00 -1.17 -2.57
N LEU A 121 -5.30 -2.17 -2.04
CA LEU A 121 -4.01 -2.66 -2.54
C LEU A 121 -4.12 -3.14 -3.99
N TYR A 122 -5.14 -3.96 -4.29
CA TYR A 122 -5.37 -4.49 -5.63
C TYR A 122 -5.76 -3.40 -6.63
N ILE A 123 -6.57 -2.42 -6.22
CA ILE A 123 -6.88 -1.28 -7.08
C ILE A 123 -5.61 -0.47 -7.37
N MET A 124 -4.76 -0.19 -6.37
CA MET A 124 -3.49 0.48 -6.62
C MET A 124 -2.63 -0.30 -7.63
N ALA A 125 -2.52 -1.62 -7.46
CA ALA A 125 -1.74 -2.46 -8.37
C ALA A 125 -2.28 -2.41 -9.81
N VAL A 126 -3.60 -2.54 -9.98
CA VAL A 126 -4.28 -2.48 -11.28
C VAL A 126 -4.08 -1.12 -11.94
N GLU A 127 -4.30 -0.01 -11.22
CA GLU A 127 -4.20 1.33 -11.76
C GLU A 127 -2.77 1.69 -12.18
N VAL A 128 -1.79 1.39 -11.32
CA VAL A 128 -0.38 1.64 -11.60
C VAL A 128 0.11 0.77 -12.75
N ALA A 129 -0.13 -0.55 -12.70
CA ALA A 129 0.29 -1.46 -13.76
C ALA A 129 -0.36 -1.11 -15.10
N SER A 130 -1.64 -0.71 -15.11
CA SER A 130 -2.32 -0.25 -16.34
C SER A 130 -1.65 0.99 -16.92
N ALA A 131 -1.36 1.99 -16.10
CA ALA A 131 -0.76 3.24 -16.54
C ALA A 131 0.62 3.03 -17.17
N ILE A 132 1.42 2.13 -16.60
CA ILE A 132 2.79 1.89 -17.05
C ILE A 132 2.94 0.66 -17.96
N GLY A 133 1.84 0.00 -18.34
CA GLY A 133 1.87 -1.22 -19.14
C GLY A 133 2.65 -2.36 -18.47
N GLY A 134 2.50 -2.52 -17.15
CA GLY A 134 3.19 -3.54 -16.36
C GLY A 134 2.37 -4.81 -16.12
N ASN A 135 3.07 -5.85 -15.67
CA ASN A 135 2.49 -7.10 -15.17
C ASN A 135 2.63 -7.15 -13.64
N ILE A 136 1.69 -7.81 -12.97
CA ILE A 136 1.57 -7.89 -11.52
C ILE A 136 1.98 -9.29 -11.04
N SER A 137 2.74 -9.36 -9.94
CA SER A 137 3.02 -10.59 -9.20
C SER A 137 2.53 -10.45 -7.76
N GLU A 138 1.94 -11.53 -7.25
CA GLU A 138 1.49 -11.66 -5.85
C GLU A 138 2.20 -12.78 -5.07
N ASP A 139 3.17 -13.45 -5.71
CA ASP A 139 3.86 -14.65 -5.24
C ASP A 139 5.38 -14.45 -5.21
N ASP A 140 5.81 -13.27 -4.77
CA ASP A 140 7.22 -12.88 -4.68
C ASP A 140 8.00 -13.01 -6.01
N LYS A 141 7.36 -12.60 -7.11
CA LYS A 141 7.93 -12.51 -8.48
C LYS A 141 8.10 -13.85 -9.19
N GLU A 142 7.59 -14.95 -8.62
CA GLU A 142 7.60 -16.27 -9.24
C GLU A 142 6.74 -16.32 -10.50
N THR A 143 5.55 -15.70 -10.48
CA THR A 143 4.66 -15.59 -11.64
C THR A 143 4.25 -14.14 -11.91
N TRP A 144 3.89 -13.87 -13.18
CA TRP A 144 3.52 -12.53 -13.65
C TRP A 144 2.21 -12.60 -14.42
N LEU A 145 1.21 -11.86 -13.95
CA LEU A 145 -0.10 -11.76 -14.56
C LEU A 145 -0.22 -10.41 -15.28
N ASP A 146 -0.78 -10.42 -16.49
CA ASP A 146 -1.26 -9.16 -17.07
C ASP A 146 -2.45 -8.62 -16.25
N VAL A 147 -2.73 -7.32 -16.44
CA VAL A 147 -3.75 -6.62 -15.66
C VAL A 147 -5.14 -7.24 -15.79
N GLU A 148 -5.56 -7.68 -16.97
CA GLU A 148 -6.91 -8.24 -17.16
C GLU A 148 -7.03 -9.62 -16.53
N THR A 149 -5.98 -10.45 -16.61
CA THR A 149 -5.90 -11.72 -15.92
C THR A 149 -5.95 -11.52 -14.40
N PHE A 150 -5.20 -10.55 -13.86
CA PHE A 150 -5.24 -10.22 -12.43
C PHE A 150 -6.63 -9.76 -11.99
N LYS A 151 -7.30 -8.91 -12.79
CA LYS A 151 -8.65 -8.43 -12.51
C LYS A 151 -9.69 -9.53 -12.50
N GLU A 152 -9.62 -10.48 -13.42
CA GLU A 152 -10.57 -11.61 -13.44
C GLU A 152 -10.30 -12.59 -12.28
N LEU A 153 -9.03 -12.81 -11.93
CA LEU A 153 -8.65 -13.64 -10.77
C LEU A 153 -9.20 -13.10 -9.45
N HIS A 154 -9.07 -11.78 -9.22
CA HIS A 154 -9.45 -11.10 -7.98
C HIS A 154 -10.75 -10.30 -8.11
N LYS A 155 -11.63 -10.73 -9.02
CA LYS A 155 -12.88 -10.03 -9.35
C LYS A 155 -13.84 -9.93 -8.18
N ASP A 156 -13.88 -10.96 -7.35
CA ASP A 156 -14.68 -11.01 -6.13
C ASP A 156 -14.31 -9.88 -5.15
N VAL A 157 -13.03 -9.51 -5.08
CA VAL A 157 -12.54 -8.39 -4.25
C VAL A 157 -12.67 -7.05 -4.98
N LEU A 158 -12.25 -6.99 -6.25
CA LEU A 158 -12.20 -5.75 -7.04
C LEU A 158 -13.58 -5.19 -7.40
N SER A 159 -14.60 -6.04 -7.49
CA SER A 159 -15.97 -5.62 -7.80
C SER A 159 -16.74 -5.06 -6.60
N LEU A 160 -16.25 -5.26 -5.38
CA LEU A 160 -16.88 -4.72 -4.18
C LEU A 160 -16.89 -3.19 -4.22
N THR A 161 -17.96 -2.60 -3.72
CA THR A 161 -17.93 -1.21 -3.26
C THR A 161 -17.12 -1.09 -1.97
N TYR A 162 -16.72 0.13 -1.62
CA TYR A 162 -16.10 0.38 -0.32
C TYR A 162 -16.99 -0.11 0.84
N ASP A 163 -18.29 0.17 0.78
CA ASP A 163 -19.21 -0.18 1.86
C ASP A 163 -19.38 -1.69 2.04
N GLU A 164 -19.44 -2.46 0.95
CA GLU A 164 -19.50 -3.93 1.00
C GLU A 164 -18.19 -4.51 1.56
N ALA A 165 -17.05 -3.99 1.13
CA ALA A 165 -15.75 -4.42 1.62
C ALA A 165 -15.58 -4.14 3.13
N VAL A 166 -16.12 -3.01 3.63
CA VAL A 166 -16.14 -2.70 5.07
C VAL A 166 -17.01 -3.69 5.84
N GLU A 167 -18.22 -4.03 5.37
CA GLU A 167 -19.07 -5.00 6.06
C GLU A 167 -18.38 -6.37 6.20
N ILE A 168 -17.73 -6.85 5.13
CA ILE A 168 -16.94 -8.09 5.17
C ILE A 168 -15.81 -7.96 6.19
N SER A 169 -15.07 -6.85 6.16
CA SER A 169 -13.93 -6.60 7.06
C SER A 169 -14.34 -6.57 8.53
N LEU A 170 -15.52 -6.04 8.86
CA LEU A 170 -16.05 -6.02 10.22
C LEU A 170 -16.39 -7.43 10.73
N GLU A 171 -16.78 -8.34 9.85
CA GLU A 171 -16.98 -9.76 10.18
C GLU A 171 -15.64 -10.50 10.30
N GLU A 172 -14.68 -10.24 9.41
CA GLU A 172 -13.33 -10.80 9.48
C GLU A 172 -12.69 -10.54 10.84
N LEU A 173 -12.71 -9.28 11.30
CA LEU A 173 -12.14 -8.84 12.58
C LEU A 173 -12.66 -9.62 13.80
N LYS A 174 -13.88 -10.18 13.75
CA LYS A 174 -14.42 -10.98 14.86
C LYS A 174 -13.71 -12.32 15.02
N THR A 175 -13.06 -12.80 13.97
CA THR A 175 -12.48 -14.15 13.90
C THR A 175 -10.96 -14.14 13.67
N MET A 176 -10.38 -12.97 13.37
CA MET A 176 -8.94 -12.84 13.19
C MET A 176 -8.17 -13.18 14.48
N VAL A 177 -6.93 -13.64 14.29
CA VAL A 177 -5.98 -13.92 15.38
C VAL A 177 -4.77 -13.00 15.17
N PRO A 178 -4.34 -12.23 16.18
CA PRO A 178 -3.29 -11.25 15.97
C PRO A 178 -1.96 -11.92 15.65
N VAL A 179 -1.34 -11.50 14.55
CA VAL A 179 -0.03 -11.99 14.11
C VAL A 179 0.95 -10.83 14.11
N ARG A 180 2.17 -11.08 14.61
CA ARG A 180 3.25 -10.08 14.57
C ARG A 180 3.85 -10.03 13.17
N ASP A 181 3.85 -8.85 12.55
CA ASP A 181 4.43 -8.63 11.23
C ASP A 181 5.96 -8.64 11.26
N PRO A 182 6.66 -9.60 10.59
CA PRO A 182 8.11 -9.61 10.50
C PRO A 182 8.64 -8.64 9.44
N LEU A 183 7.80 -7.97 8.65
CA LEU A 183 8.21 -7.10 7.55
C LEU A 183 9.27 -6.09 7.99
N TRP A 184 9.02 -5.37 9.09
CA TRP A 184 9.94 -4.35 9.60
C TRP A 184 11.27 -4.96 10.05
N GLU A 185 11.22 -6.11 10.74
CA GLU A 185 12.42 -6.82 11.19
C GLU A 185 13.24 -7.34 9.99
N GLU A 186 12.56 -7.78 8.92
CA GLU A 186 13.17 -8.20 7.66
C GLU A 186 13.85 -7.02 6.94
N GLU A 187 13.14 -5.89 6.77
CA GLU A 187 13.67 -4.70 6.10
C GLU A 187 14.81 -4.05 6.86
N GLU A 188 14.73 -3.98 8.19
CA GLU A 188 15.79 -3.46 9.05
C GLU A 188 17.05 -4.33 8.94
N ARG A 189 16.90 -5.67 8.99
CA ARG A 189 18.03 -6.59 8.79
C ARG A 189 18.67 -6.40 7.41
N LEU A 190 17.88 -6.31 6.35
CA LEU A 190 18.40 -6.10 4.99
C LEU A 190 19.13 -4.76 4.87
N ARG A 191 18.63 -3.70 5.53
CA ARG A 191 19.29 -2.39 5.58
C ARG A 191 20.63 -2.47 6.32
N GLU A 192 20.69 -3.15 7.46
CA GLU A 192 21.93 -3.37 8.21
C GLU A 192 22.96 -4.14 7.38
N GLU A 193 22.55 -5.21 6.70
CA GLU A 193 23.40 -5.98 5.79
C GLU A 193 23.94 -5.11 4.64
N TYR A 194 23.09 -4.25 4.07
CA TYR A 194 23.50 -3.31 3.02
C TYR A 194 24.55 -2.31 3.53
N ILE A 195 24.31 -1.70 4.69
CA ILE A 195 25.24 -0.74 5.32
C ILE A 195 26.58 -1.39 5.64
N GLN A 196 26.60 -2.65 6.09
CA GLN A 196 27.85 -3.36 6.36
C GLN A 196 28.72 -3.52 5.10
N ILE A 197 28.10 -3.65 3.92
CA ILE A 197 28.80 -3.82 2.65
C ILE A 197 29.17 -2.47 2.02
N HIS A 198 28.25 -1.50 2.07
CA HIS A 198 28.32 -0.25 1.31
C HIS A 198 28.65 0.99 2.16
N GLY A 199 28.73 0.84 3.48
CA GLY A 199 28.88 1.92 4.43
C GLY A 199 27.60 2.72 4.65
N GLU A 200 27.56 3.44 5.78
CA GLU A 200 26.51 4.40 6.12
C GLU A 200 26.38 5.49 5.05
N ARG A 201 25.18 6.04 4.87
CA ARG A 201 24.97 7.12 3.89
C ARG A 201 25.61 8.38 4.44
N VAL A 202 26.49 8.98 3.66
CA VAL A 202 26.99 10.32 3.93
C VAL A 202 25.98 11.28 3.33
N TYR A 203 25.35 12.06 4.18
CA TYR A 203 24.52 13.18 3.77
C TYR A 203 25.43 14.40 3.68
N ASP A 204 25.46 15.07 2.53
CA ASP A 204 26.14 16.35 2.43
C ASP A 204 25.38 17.35 3.31
N GLU A 205 26.06 18.00 4.25
CA GLU A 205 25.47 18.98 5.19
C GLU A 205 25.12 20.32 4.51
N GLU A 206 25.30 20.45 3.19
CA GLU A 206 25.11 21.69 2.45
C GLU A 206 23.95 21.61 1.47
N GLU A 207 22.75 21.99 1.94
CA GLU A 207 21.73 22.66 1.14
C GLU A 207 20.76 23.45 2.04
N ASP A 208 21.33 24.27 2.92
CA ASP A 208 20.64 25.37 3.63
C ASP A 208 21.33 26.71 3.26
N GLU A 209 21.27 27.12 1.99
CA GLU A 209 21.47 28.52 1.54
C GLU A 209 20.38 28.97 0.56
#